data_AF-A0A448ZKI6-F1
#
_entry.id   AF-A0A448ZKI6-F1
#
_cell.length_a   1.000
_cell.length_b   1.000
_cell.length_c   1.000
_cell.angle_alpha   90.00
_cell.angle_beta   90.00
_cell.angle_gamma   90.00
#
_symmetry.space_group_name_H-M   'P 1'
#
loop_
_entity.id
_entity.type
_entity.pdbx_description
1 polymer ?
#
loop_
_entity_poly.entity_id
_entity_poly.type
_entity_poly.pdbx_seq_one_letter_code
_entity_poly.pdbx_strand_id
1 'polypeptide(L)'
;MSEGKFDVGSIVRAKRGSKRCRAMVATVGDGGEEHDPSRDTVCILWEPIYPKPISGRFLIAPKAGRLEAEREQAEVTVGVETVEELLPFERCGSNNSDETAVAPTATITASKHTSTKHNIGLWKERGDQLLRLGDASAATSYYEKALSDSSSVSIGGSIVLSVEGFPRIAEVDCIDDDEDDGGTIDVTLVHNGQERSVKEASVLLGIMEADADRLQERILLNLARCMLQLSDLDAANRPGYLKSAVLAATLVLALSSFRSSEEDSDGTPSPAKKHSQTALVLRCKAYTGLSRWKNARSDARQLVASGDEKQGSKLLAVVERKKATQSKQDKKLAKEICKLVESATNAARDGSEANPLRY
;
A
#
# COMPACT_ATOMS: atom_id res chain seq x y z
N MET A 1 -40.64 7.14 17.65
CA MET A 1 -39.63 7.00 16.58
C MET A 1 -38.33 7.50 17.16
N SER A 2 -37.54 6.59 17.72
CA SER A 2 -36.14 6.87 18.05
C SER A 2 -35.44 7.18 16.73
N GLU A 3 -34.75 8.33 16.63
CA GLU A 3 -33.87 8.60 15.50
C GLU A 3 -32.82 7.49 15.48
N GLY A 4 -32.95 6.56 14.53
CA GLY A 4 -31.99 5.49 14.34
C GLY A 4 -30.61 6.10 14.11
N LYS A 5 -29.61 5.69 14.89
CA LYS A 5 -28.26 6.24 14.85
C LYS A 5 -27.57 6.08 13.49
N PHE A 6 -28.07 5.18 12.64
CA PHE A 6 -27.51 4.89 11.33
C PHE A 6 -28.63 4.70 10.29
N ASP A 7 -28.48 5.34 9.14
CA ASP A 7 -29.41 5.20 8.02
C ASP A 7 -29.03 4.02 7.12
N VAL A 8 -30.04 3.33 6.56
CA VAL A 8 -29.82 2.32 5.52
C VAL A 8 -29.15 2.96 4.30
N GLY A 9 -28.11 2.32 3.78
CA GLY A 9 -27.26 2.82 2.70
C GLY A 9 -26.10 3.70 3.18
N SER A 10 -26.04 4.09 4.45
CA SER A 10 -24.91 4.86 4.98
C SER A 10 -23.64 4.00 5.06
N ILE A 11 -22.48 4.61 4.75
CA ILE A 11 -21.18 3.98 4.98
C ILE A 11 -20.78 4.25 6.43
N VAL A 12 -20.42 3.18 7.12
CA VAL A 12 -20.00 3.15 8.52
C VAL A 12 -18.66 2.43 8.64
N ARG A 13 -18.04 2.51 9.82
CA ARG A 13 -16.95 1.61 10.20
C ARG A 13 -17.48 0.51 11.08
N ALA A 14 -17.01 -0.71 10.85
CA ALA A 14 -17.29 -1.83 11.72
C ALA A 14 -16.03 -2.66 11.97
N LYS A 15 -16.00 -3.39 13.10
CA LYS A 15 -14.89 -4.30 13.42
C LYS A 15 -15.05 -5.61 12.66
N ARG A 16 -14.03 -6.00 11.91
CA ARG A 16 -13.86 -7.31 11.26
C ARG A 16 -12.70 -8.04 11.93
N GLY A 17 -13.00 -8.84 12.94
CA GLY A 17 -11.98 -9.47 13.79
C GLY A 17 -11.20 -8.43 14.60
N SER A 18 -9.88 -8.38 14.45
CA SER A 18 -9.01 -7.42 15.13
C SER A 18 -8.83 -6.09 14.38
N LYS A 19 -9.45 -5.92 13.22
CA LYS A 19 -9.27 -4.73 12.36
C LYS A 19 -10.59 -4.01 12.13
N ARG A 20 -10.51 -2.74 11.75
CA ARG A 20 -11.67 -1.93 11.35
C ARG A 20 -11.71 -1.85 9.84
N CYS A 21 -12.89 -2.04 9.28
CA CYS A 21 -13.14 -1.90 7.85
C CYS A 21 -14.39 -1.05 7.65
N ARG A 22 -14.51 -0.47 6.46
CA ARG A 22 -15.74 0.18 6.05
C ARG A 22 -16.79 -0.84 5.66
N ALA A 23 -18.04 -0.52 5.94
CA ALA A 23 -19.18 -1.30 5.54
C ALA A 23 -20.36 -0.38 5.24
N MET A 24 -21.28 -0.84 4.41
CA MET A 24 -22.54 -0.17 4.15
C MET A 24 -23.62 -0.79 5.04
N VAL A 25 -24.46 0.04 5.65
CA VAL A 25 -25.62 -0.43 6.41
C VAL A 25 -26.68 -0.94 5.44
N ALA A 26 -26.99 -2.24 5.50
CA ALA A 26 -28.00 -2.87 4.66
C ALA A 26 -29.39 -2.81 5.30
N THR A 27 -29.48 -3.16 6.59
CA THR A 27 -30.72 -3.09 7.36
C THR A 27 -30.43 -2.77 8.82
N VAL A 28 -31.38 -2.14 9.51
CA VAL A 28 -31.34 -1.90 10.95
C VAL A 28 -32.42 -2.77 11.58
N GLY A 29 -32.01 -3.71 12.45
CA GLY A 29 -32.93 -4.58 13.17
C GLY A 29 -33.48 -3.84 14.38
N ASP A 30 -34.81 -3.70 14.46
CA ASP A 30 -35.47 -3.16 15.63
C ASP A 30 -35.53 -4.26 16.71
N GLY A 31 -35.00 -3.99 17.90
CA GLY A 31 -34.86 -4.95 18.99
C GLY A 31 -36.19 -5.39 19.62
N GLY A 32 -37.09 -6.02 18.86
CA GLY A 32 -38.35 -6.61 19.36
C GLY A 32 -39.30 -5.63 20.10
N GLU A 33 -40.41 -6.16 20.61
CA GLU A 33 -41.44 -5.37 21.33
C GLU A 33 -40.96 -4.85 22.70
N GLU A 34 -39.95 -5.47 23.30
CA GLU A 34 -39.23 -4.95 24.47
C GLU A 34 -37.92 -4.31 24.02
N HIS A 35 -37.97 -2.98 23.78
CA HIS A 35 -36.84 -2.20 23.30
C HIS A 35 -35.69 -2.17 24.33
N ASP A 36 -34.79 -3.14 24.22
CA ASP A 36 -33.49 -3.17 24.88
C ASP A 36 -32.43 -2.69 23.87
N PRO A 37 -31.92 -1.45 23.99
CA PRO A 37 -30.97 -0.89 23.03
C PRO A 37 -29.64 -1.66 22.99
N SER A 38 -29.37 -2.53 23.97
CA SER A 38 -28.21 -3.44 23.93
C SER A 38 -28.38 -4.61 22.96
N ARG A 39 -29.59 -4.81 22.42
CA ARG A 39 -29.93 -5.86 21.45
C ARG A 39 -30.11 -5.32 20.03
N ASP A 40 -29.94 -4.02 19.82
CA ASP A 40 -30.05 -3.45 18.50
C ASP A 40 -28.92 -3.99 17.61
N THR A 41 -29.30 -4.46 16.43
CA THR A 41 -28.36 -5.04 15.47
C THR A 41 -28.44 -4.34 14.14
N VAL A 42 -27.33 -4.35 13.41
CA VAL A 42 -27.23 -3.79 12.06
C VAL A 42 -26.73 -4.88 11.14
N CYS A 43 -27.43 -5.10 10.04
CA CYS A 43 -26.88 -5.87 8.94
C CYS A 43 -25.98 -4.96 8.11
N ILE A 44 -24.73 -5.36 7.91
CA ILE A 44 -23.75 -4.60 7.15
C ILE A 44 -23.20 -5.40 5.98
N LEU A 45 -22.86 -4.69 4.91
CA LEU A 45 -22.18 -5.19 3.71
C LEU A 45 -20.76 -4.63 3.71
N TRP A 46 -19.75 -5.50 3.86
CA TRP A 46 -18.36 -5.04 3.88
C TRP A 46 -17.97 -4.38 2.56
N GLU A 47 -17.35 -3.19 2.64
CA GLU A 47 -16.71 -2.62 1.46
C GLU A 47 -15.50 -3.49 1.05
N PRO A 48 -15.20 -3.55 -0.25
CA PRO A 48 -13.97 -4.19 -0.72
C PRO A 48 -12.75 -3.60 0.01
N ILE A 49 -11.83 -4.47 0.42
CA ILE A 49 -10.62 -4.08 1.17
C ILE A 49 -9.62 -3.31 0.27
N TYR A 50 -9.89 -3.19 -1.03
CA TYR A 50 -9.04 -2.44 -1.95
C TYR A 50 -9.09 -0.94 -1.72
N PRO A 51 -7.93 -0.27 -1.69
CA PRO A 51 -7.87 1.19 -1.72
C PRO A 51 -8.66 1.73 -2.92
N LYS A 52 -9.55 2.69 -2.66
CA LYS A 52 -10.24 3.47 -3.70
C LYS A 52 -9.46 4.78 -3.90
N PRO A 53 -8.62 4.90 -4.93
CA PRO A 53 -7.76 6.06 -5.07
C PRO A 53 -8.59 7.33 -5.23
N ILE A 54 -8.23 8.40 -4.50
CA ILE A 54 -8.86 9.72 -4.66
C ILE A 54 -8.40 10.37 -5.98
N SER A 55 -7.20 10.03 -6.45
CA SER A 55 -6.63 10.50 -7.71
C SER A 55 -6.06 9.33 -8.51
N GLY A 56 -6.34 9.27 -9.82
CA GLY A 56 -5.89 8.18 -10.69
C GLY A 56 -4.44 8.27 -11.21
N ARG A 57 -3.72 9.36 -10.94
CA ARG A 57 -2.40 9.64 -11.53
C ARG A 57 -1.24 8.89 -10.88
N PHE A 58 -1.34 8.63 -9.58
CA PHE A 58 -0.25 8.00 -8.81
C PHE A 58 -0.78 6.79 -8.05
N LEU A 59 -0.33 5.59 -8.43
CA LEU A 59 -0.84 4.34 -7.86
C LEU A 59 0.32 3.42 -7.46
N ILE A 60 0.57 3.35 -6.15
CA ILE A 60 1.45 2.33 -5.56
C ILE A 60 0.63 1.10 -5.20
N ALA A 61 -0.61 1.29 -4.74
CA ALA A 61 -1.52 0.21 -4.42
C ALA A 61 -1.86 -0.60 -5.67
N PRO A 62 -2.03 -1.93 -5.55
CA PRO A 62 -2.48 -2.74 -6.67
C PRO A 62 -3.89 -2.29 -7.09
N LYS A 63 -4.12 -2.15 -8.40
CA LYS A 63 -5.46 -1.94 -8.95
C LYS A 63 -6.31 -3.18 -8.66
N ALA A 64 -7.55 -2.98 -8.23
CA ALA A 64 -8.50 -4.08 -8.08
C ALA A 64 -8.69 -4.78 -9.44
N GLY A 65 -8.51 -6.10 -9.48
CA GLY A 65 -8.85 -6.89 -10.66
C GLY A 65 -10.37 -6.83 -10.89
N ARG A 66 -10.80 -6.68 -12.14
CA ARG A 66 -12.23 -6.57 -12.52
C ARG A 66 -13.09 -7.72 -11.99
N LEU A 67 -12.50 -8.91 -11.81
CA LEU A 67 -13.16 -10.13 -11.31
C LEU A 67 -13.23 -10.21 -9.77
N GLU A 68 -12.49 -9.38 -9.04
CA GLU A 68 -12.44 -9.45 -7.57
C GLU A 68 -13.35 -8.43 -6.89
N ALA A 69 -13.86 -7.44 -7.63
CA ALA A 69 -14.87 -6.51 -7.15
C ALA A 69 -16.24 -7.17 -6.90
N GLU A 70 -16.47 -8.34 -7.51
CA GLU A 70 -17.73 -9.11 -7.41
C GLU A 70 -17.68 -10.21 -6.34
N ARG A 71 -16.53 -10.40 -5.65
CA ARG A 71 -16.45 -11.39 -4.57
C ARG A 71 -17.32 -10.96 -3.39
N GLU A 72 -18.43 -11.68 -3.25
CA GLU A 72 -19.44 -11.72 -2.18
C GLU A 72 -19.21 -10.68 -1.07
N GLN A 73 -19.93 -9.57 -1.19
CA GLN A 73 -20.27 -8.73 -0.05
C GLN A 73 -21.10 -9.60 0.89
N ALA A 74 -20.44 -10.37 1.76
CA ALA A 74 -21.13 -11.17 2.75
C ALA A 74 -21.88 -10.21 3.68
N GLU A 75 -23.21 -10.31 3.68
CA GLU A 75 -24.05 -9.70 4.69
C GLU A 75 -23.69 -10.27 6.05
N VAL A 76 -23.38 -9.40 7.00
CA VAL A 76 -23.07 -9.80 8.38
C VAL A 76 -23.91 -8.95 9.32
N THR A 77 -24.64 -9.61 10.21
CA THR A 77 -25.31 -8.94 11.32
C THR A 77 -24.33 -8.72 12.46
N VAL A 78 -24.21 -7.48 12.91
CA VAL A 78 -23.35 -7.07 14.03
C VAL A 78 -24.14 -6.24 15.04
N GLY A 79 -23.68 -6.19 16.30
CA GLY A 79 -24.26 -5.28 17.29
C GLY A 79 -23.98 -3.82 16.94
N VAL A 80 -24.96 -2.93 17.16
CA VAL A 80 -24.86 -1.48 16.89
C VAL A 80 -23.63 -0.85 17.56
N GLU A 81 -23.22 -1.35 18.73
CA GLU A 81 -22.05 -0.88 19.49
C GLU A 81 -20.71 -1.14 18.79
N THR A 82 -20.69 -2.05 17.81
CA THR A 82 -19.50 -2.34 17.00
C THR A 82 -19.39 -1.45 15.76
N VAL A 83 -20.44 -0.68 15.48
CA VAL A 83 -20.56 0.25 14.36
C VAL A 83 -20.21 1.66 14.82
N GLU A 84 -19.33 2.31 14.07
CA GLU A 84 -18.88 3.68 14.31
C GLU A 84 -19.13 4.54 13.08
N GLU A 85 -19.46 5.80 13.33
CA GLU A 85 -19.58 6.79 12.28
C GLU A 85 -18.24 7.06 11.59
N LEU A 86 -18.31 7.41 10.31
CA LEU A 86 -17.17 7.97 9.59
C LEU A 86 -16.72 9.30 10.21
N LEU A 87 -15.42 9.56 10.14
CA LEU A 87 -14.83 10.85 10.51
C LEU A 87 -15.39 11.94 9.58
N PRO A 88 -15.45 13.21 10.04
CA PRO A 88 -16.04 14.30 9.27
C PRO A 88 -15.46 14.42 7.85
N PHE A 89 -14.14 14.29 7.68
CA PHE A 89 -13.48 14.44 6.38
C PHE A 89 -13.74 13.28 5.40
N GLU A 90 -14.20 12.12 5.87
CA GLU A 90 -14.51 11.00 4.99
C GLU A 90 -15.86 11.16 4.30
N ARG A 91 -16.77 11.94 4.91
CA ARG A 91 -18.12 12.19 4.36
C ARG A 91 -18.08 13.12 3.14
N CYS A 92 -17.09 14.00 3.07
CA CYS A 92 -16.96 15.00 2.01
C CYS A 92 -16.46 14.43 0.67
N GLY A 93 -15.92 13.20 0.65
CA GLY A 93 -15.18 12.66 -0.49
C GLY A 93 -16.01 12.10 -1.65
N SER A 94 -17.34 12.11 -1.57
CA SER A 94 -18.16 11.28 -2.47
C SER A 94 -18.52 11.93 -3.81
N ASN A 95 -18.71 13.25 -3.93
CA ASN A 95 -19.37 13.79 -5.13
C ASN A 95 -18.98 15.20 -5.62
N ASN A 96 -18.14 15.98 -4.94
CA ASN A 96 -17.83 17.34 -5.40
C ASN A 96 -16.32 17.53 -5.58
N SER A 97 -15.86 17.50 -6.82
CA SER A 97 -14.59 18.10 -7.25
C SER A 97 -14.59 19.64 -7.15
N ASP A 98 -15.68 20.25 -6.69
CA ASP A 98 -15.83 21.68 -6.42
C ASP A 98 -15.62 22.03 -4.94
N GLU A 99 -14.55 21.53 -4.33
CA GLU A 99 -14.06 22.06 -3.05
C GLU A 99 -13.30 23.38 -3.29
N THR A 100 -14.01 24.41 -3.79
CA THR A 100 -13.66 25.80 -3.47
C THR A 100 -14.16 26.06 -2.05
N ALA A 101 -13.46 25.48 -1.08
CA ALA A 101 -13.59 25.88 0.31
C ALA A 101 -13.24 27.37 0.38
N VAL A 102 -14.20 28.16 0.85
CA VAL A 102 -14.13 29.61 1.08
C VAL A 102 -12.92 29.92 1.96
N ALA A 103 -11.79 30.24 1.33
CA ALA A 103 -10.66 30.89 1.97
C ALA A 103 -10.83 32.41 1.84
N PRO A 104 -10.60 33.21 2.90
CA PRO A 104 -10.74 34.65 2.84
C PRO A 104 -9.72 35.24 1.88
N THR A 105 -10.22 36.06 0.96
CA THR A 105 -9.50 36.74 -0.11
C THR A 105 -8.37 37.61 0.44
N ALA A 106 -7.12 37.19 0.27
CA ALA A 106 -5.95 38.07 0.39
C ALA A 106 -4.80 37.60 -0.52
N THR A 107 -4.57 38.38 -1.58
CA THR A 107 -3.30 38.67 -2.26
C THR A 107 -2.42 37.46 -2.67
N ILE A 108 -2.60 37.06 -3.93
CA ILE A 108 -1.98 35.88 -4.57
C ILE A 108 -0.81 36.33 -5.44
N THR A 109 0.41 35.97 -5.05
CA THR A 109 1.49 35.52 -5.96
C THR A 109 2.62 34.77 -5.23
N ALA A 110 2.80 34.96 -3.92
CA ALA A 110 3.71 34.15 -3.08
C ALA A 110 3.03 32.99 -2.32
N SER A 111 1.70 32.84 -2.46
CA SER A 111 0.84 31.95 -1.66
C SER A 111 0.67 30.53 -2.22
N LYS A 112 1.06 30.27 -3.48
CA LYS A 112 0.74 29.01 -4.16
C LYS A 112 1.55 27.81 -3.62
N HIS A 113 2.85 27.99 -3.35
CA HIS A 113 3.70 26.90 -2.84
C HIS A 113 3.40 26.52 -1.39
N THR A 114 3.06 27.48 -0.53
CA THR A 114 2.67 27.21 0.86
C THR A 114 1.31 26.50 0.92
N SER A 115 0.37 26.89 0.06
CA SER A 115 -0.93 26.22 -0.06
C SER A 115 -0.80 24.75 -0.50
N THR A 116 0.07 24.44 -1.47
CA THR A 116 0.27 23.05 -1.92
C THR A 116 0.90 22.18 -0.84
N LYS A 117 1.95 22.67 -0.14
CA LYS A 117 2.57 21.92 0.97
C LYS A 117 1.59 21.70 2.12
N HIS A 118 0.75 22.69 2.43
CA HIS A 118 -0.29 22.57 3.44
C HIS A 118 -1.30 21.47 3.09
N ASN A 119 -1.72 21.38 1.82
CA ASN A 119 -2.64 20.35 1.35
C ASN A 119 -2.02 18.94 1.42
N ILE A 120 -0.75 18.76 1.04
CA ILE A 120 -0.05 17.46 1.15
C ILE A 120 0.02 17.01 2.62
N GLY A 121 0.35 17.93 3.53
CA GLY A 121 0.38 17.67 4.96
C GLY A 121 -0.97 17.23 5.51
N LEU A 122 -2.05 17.90 5.09
CA LEU A 122 -3.42 17.57 5.47
C LEU A 122 -3.83 16.16 4.99
N TRP A 123 -3.55 15.82 3.73
CA TRP A 123 -3.83 14.48 3.20
C TRP A 123 -3.09 13.40 3.98
N LYS A 124 -1.82 13.64 4.30
CA LYS A 124 -1.04 12.73 5.15
C LYS A 124 -1.66 12.60 6.54
N GLU A 125 -2.08 13.68 7.18
CA GLU A 125 -2.67 13.64 8.52
C GLU A 125 -3.97 12.83 8.54
N ARG A 126 -4.84 13.04 7.54
CA ARG A 126 -6.07 12.25 7.35
C ARG A 126 -5.73 10.77 7.19
N GLY A 127 -4.73 10.42 6.38
CA GLY A 127 -4.22 9.05 6.26
C GLY A 127 -3.67 8.49 7.58
N ASP A 128 -2.96 9.29 8.37
CA ASP A 128 -2.42 8.89 9.69
C ASP A 128 -3.55 8.60 10.68
N GLN A 129 -4.62 9.41 10.67
CA GLN A 129 -5.81 9.19 11.51
C GLN A 129 -6.47 7.85 11.17
N LEU A 130 -6.68 7.57 9.88
CA LEU A 130 -7.26 6.30 9.42
C LEU A 130 -6.38 5.09 9.73
N LEU A 131 -5.07 5.22 9.55
CA LEU A 131 -4.13 4.14 9.87
C LEU A 131 -4.11 3.84 11.38
N ARG A 132 -4.22 4.84 12.25
CA ARG A 132 -4.36 4.64 13.71
C ARG A 132 -5.64 3.91 14.08
N LEU A 133 -6.72 4.12 13.33
CA LEU A 133 -7.97 3.39 13.47
C LEU A 133 -7.90 1.97 12.89
N GLY A 134 -6.81 1.61 12.19
CA GLY A 134 -6.63 0.30 11.57
C GLY A 134 -7.28 0.15 10.21
N ASP A 135 -7.79 1.24 9.61
CA ASP A 135 -8.35 1.26 8.26
C ASP A 135 -7.24 1.55 7.24
N ALA A 136 -6.40 0.54 7.00
CA ALA A 136 -5.28 0.63 6.09
C ALA A 136 -5.70 0.89 4.63
N SER A 137 -6.89 0.41 4.25
CA SER A 137 -7.41 0.56 2.89
C SER A 137 -7.74 2.02 2.60
N ALA A 138 -8.59 2.62 3.44
CA ALA A 138 -8.93 4.03 3.30
C ALA A 138 -7.68 4.91 3.47
N ALA A 139 -6.82 4.63 4.47
CA ALA A 139 -5.59 5.39 4.69
C ALA A 139 -4.70 5.44 3.43
N THR A 140 -4.64 4.35 2.67
CA THR A 140 -3.87 4.28 1.42
C THR A 140 -4.34 5.32 0.42
N SER A 141 -5.65 5.48 0.22
CA SER A 141 -6.21 6.46 -0.71
C SER A 141 -5.78 7.90 -0.43
N TYR A 142 -5.70 8.26 0.86
CA TYR A 142 -5.26 9.60 1.29
C TYR A 142 -3.76 9.80 1.09
N TYR A 143 -2.95 8.76 1.34
CA TYR A 143 -1.52 8.83 1.06
C TYR A 143 -1.20 8.88 -0.44
N GLU A 144 -1.93 8.15 -1.28
CA GLU A 144 -1.77 8.23 -2.73
C GLU A 144 -2.14 9.61 -3.27
N LYS A 145 -3.20 10.22 -2.72
CA LYS A 145 -3.52 11.62 -3.02
C LYS A 145 -2.40 12.57 -2.62
N ALA A 146 -1.86 12.41 -1.40
CA ALA A 146 -0.73 13.21 -0.94
C ALA A 146 0.50 13.05 -1.87
N LEU A 147 0.78 11.84 -2.33
CA LEU A 147 1.87 11.60 -3.28
C LEU A 147 1.58 12.19 -4.64
N SER A 148 0.37 12.03 -5.18
CA SER A 148 -0.04 12.65 -6.44
C SER A 148 0.14 14.18 -6.42
N ASP A 149 -0.14 14.82 -5.29
CA ASP A 149 0.02 16.28 -5.14
C ASP A 149 1.49 16.68 -4.90
N SER A 150 2.32 15.78 -4.37
CA SER A 150 3.76 16.04 -4.11
C SER A 150 4.70 15.63 -5.25
N SER A 151 4.25 14.77 -6.15
CA SER A 151 5.04 14.10 -7.18
C SER A 151 4.89 14.79 -8.54
N SER A 152 5.12 16.10 -8.58
CA SER A 152 5.12 16.85 -9.84
C SER A 152 6.41 16.60 -10.62
N VAL A 153 6.28 16.34 -11.92
CA VAL A 153 7.40 16.33 -12.86
C VAL A 153 7.49 17.73 -13.46
N SER A 154 8.67 18.35 -13.42
CA SER A 154 8.94 19.67 -13.98
C SER A 154 10.35 19.73 -14.51
N ILE A 155 10.57 20.54 -15.55
CA ILE A 155 11.91 20.81 -16.10
C ILE A 155 12.81 21.39 -14.99
N GLY A 156 14.04 20.89 -14.92
CA GLY A 156 15.01 21.16 -13.86
C GLY A 156 14.77 20.40 -12.55
N GLY A 157 13.63 19.69 -12.44
CA GLY A 157 13.30 18.90 -11.26
C GLY A 157 13.98 17.53 -11.27
N SER A 158 14.03 16.89 -10.10
CA SER A 158 14.55 15.52 -9.96
C SER A 158 13.43 14.49 -9.88
N ILE A 159 13.61 13.34 -10.52
CA ILE A 159 12.63 12.25 -10.55
C ILE A 159 13.28 10.89 -10.28
N VAL A 160 12.48 9.94 -9.80
CA VAL A 160 12.84 8.53 -9.66
C VAL A 160 12.22 7.75 -10.81
N LEU A 161 13.04 7.02 -11.56
CA LEU A 161 12.68 6.24 -12.74
C LEU A 161 12.96 4.75 -12.53
N SER A 162 12.23 3.88 -13.23
CA SER A 162 12.58 2.46 -13.32
C SER A 162 13.50 2.21 -14.52
N VAL A 163 14.80 2.04 -14.29
CA VAL A 163 15.78 1.66 -15.32
C VAL A 163 16.21 0.23 -15.12
N GLU A 164 15.94 -0.64 -16.09
CA GLU A 164 16.27 -2.07 -16.04
C GLU A 164 15.68 -2.79 -14.80
N GLY A 165 14.55 -2.28 -14.30
CA GLY A 165 13.89 -2.79 -13.10
C GLY A 165 14.46 -2.29 -11.78
N PHE A 166 15.36 -1.30 -11.81
CA PHE A 166 15.94 -0.67 -10.63
C PHE A 166 15.55 0.82 -10.55
N PRO A 167 15.26 1.35 -9.35
CA PRO A 167 15.03 2.77 -9.17
C PRO A 167 16.33 3.54 -9.42
N ARG A 168 16.28 4.53 -10.30
CA ARG A 168 17.38 5.48 -10.56
C ARG A 168 16.86 6.89 -10.48
N ILE A 169 17.73 7.81 -10.08
CA ILE A 169 17.40 9.24 -10.01
C ILE A 169 17.94 9.91 -11.25
N ALA A 170 17.13 10.81 -11.79
CA ALA A 170 17.45 11.58 -12.97
C ALA A 170 16.96 13.02 -12.79
N GLU A 171 17.67 13.95 -13.41
CA GLU A 171 17.25 15.33 -13.58
C GLU A 171 16.47 15.45 -14.89
N VAL A 172 15.43 16.27 -14.90
CA VAL A 172 14.56 16.46 -16.07
C VAL A 172 15.10 17.61 -16.90
N ASP A 173 15.53 17.33 -18.11
CA ASP A 173 16.11 18.31 -19.03
C ASP A 173 15.02 18.96 -19.90
N CYS A 174 14.11 18.14 -20.42
CA CYS A 174 13.02 18.56 -21.28
C CYS A 174 11.78 17.68 -21.08
N ILE A 175 10.60 18.25 -21.27
CA ILE A 175 9.33 17.54 -21.33
C ILE A 175 8.73 17.85 -22.70
N ASP A 176 8.60 16.83 -23.52
CA ASP A 176 7.94 16.90 -24.81
C ASP A 176 6.51 16.38 -24.66
N ASP A 177 5.55 17.29 -24.78
CA ASP A 177 4.12 17.03 -24.55
C ASP A 177 3.39 16.60 -25.83
N ASP A 178 4.10 16.06 -26.82
CA ASP A 178 3.51 15.56 -28.07
C ASP A 178 2.31 14.62 -27.79
N GLU A 179 1.11 15.12 -28.12
CA GLU A 179 -0.19 14.52 -27.74
C GLU A 179 -0.40 13.11 -28.35
N ASP A 180 0.32 12.78 -29.42
CA ASP A 180 0.12 11.56 -30.19
C ASP A 180 0.88 10.33 -29.65
N ASP A 181 1.98 10.50 -28.90
CA ASP A 181 2.85 9.39 -28.44
C ASP A 181 2.94 9.22 -26.92
N GLY A 182 2.15 9.98 -26.17
CA GLY A 182 2.00 9.88 -24.72
C GLY A 182 3.10 10.57 -23.92
N GLY A 183 3.70 11.61 -24.49
CA GLY A 183 4.72 12.47 -23.89
C GLY A 183 6.07 11.76 -23.65
N THR A 184 7.16 12.40 -24.06
CA THR A 184 8.53 11.94 -23.76
C THR A 184 9.23 12.92 -22.86
N ILE A 185 9.99 12.41 -21.90
CA ILE A 185 10.75 13.19 -20.93
C ILE A 185 12.22 12.87 -21.17
N ASP A 186 12.99 13.89 -21.54
CA ASP A 186 14.44 13.77 -21.63
C ASP A 186 15.04 14.02 -20.25
N VAL A 187 15.90 13.09 -19.84
CA VAL A 187 16.45 13.06 -18.50
C VAL A 187 17.93 12.73 -18.50
N THR A 188 18.65 13.31 -17.54
CA THR A 188 20.05 12.99 -17.26
C THR A 188 20.15 12.19 -15.97
N LEU A 189 20.65 10.96 -16.05
CA LEU A 189 20.80 10.09 -14.88
C LEU A 189 21.89 10.63 -13.94
N VAL A 190 21.52 10.99 -12.71
CA VAL A 190 22.43 11.62 -11.72
C VAL A 190 23.70 10.81 -11.44
N HIS A 191 23.60 9.47 -11.42
CA HIS A 191 24.72 8.62 -11.04
C HIS A 191 25.85 8.48 -12.08
N ASN A 192 25.57 8.71 -13.37
CA ASN A 192 26.52 8.47 -14.45
C ASN A 192 26.48 9.53 -15.57
N GLY A 193 25.60 10.54 -15.48
CA GLY A 193 25.44 11.58 -16.49
C GLY A 193 24.88 11.09 -17.83
N GLN A 194 24.31 9.88 -17.88
CA GLN A 194 23.76 9.35 -19.12
C GLN A 194 22.42 10.00 -19.42
N GLU A 195 22.32 10.65 -20.58
CA GLU A 195 21.06 11.16 -21.15
C GLU A 195 20.19 10.02 -21.68
N ARG A 196 18.88 10.10 -21.43
CA ARG A 196 17.87 9.17 -21.93
C ARG A 196 16.54 9.88 -22.15
N SER A 197 15.78 9.42 -23.15
CA SER A 197 14.37 9.76 -23.30
C SER A 197 13.52 8.64 -22.67
N VAL A 198 12.58 9.00 -21.81
CA VAL A 198 11.69 8.06 -21.11
C VAL A 198 10.23 8.50 -21.23
N LYS A 199 9.31 7.53 -21.21
CA LYS A 199 7.87 7.83 -21.12
C LYS A 199 7.48 8.24 -19.70
N GLU A 200 6.46 9.07 -19.56
CA GLU A 200 5.91 9.46 -18.24
C GLU A 200 5.54 8.22 -17.40
N ALA A 201 5.02 7.17 -18.02
CA ALA A 201 4.67 5.91 -17.34
C ALA A 201 5.86 5.19 -16.68
N SER A 202 7.10 5.50 -17.06
CA SER A 202 8.33 4.97 -16.44
C SER A 202 8.78 5.76 -15.21
N VAL A 203 8.16 6.93 -14.97
CA VAL A 203 8.38 7.77 -13.80
C VAL A 203 7.67 7.15 -12.61
N LEU A 204 8.44 6.82 -11.57
CA LEU A 204 7.93 6.25 -10.35
C LEU A 204 7.55 7.31 -9.32
N LEU A 205 8.27 8.43 -9.28
CA LEU A 205 8.07 9.51 -8.32
C LEU A 205 8.80 10.79 -8.74
N GLY A 206 8.13 11.94 -8.69
CA GLY A 206 8.78 13.26 -8.71
C GLY A 206 9.27 13.64 -7.30
N ILE A 207 10.54 14.03 -7.19
CA ILE A 207 11.18 14.35 -5.90
C ILE A 207 10.79 15.77 -5.51
N MET A 208 10.20 15.93 -4.33
CA MET A 208 9.86 17.24 -3.80
C MET A 208 11.13 17.93 -3.29
N GLU A 209 11.53 19.04 -3.92
CA GLU A 209 12.77 19.77 -3.61
C GLU A 209 12.74 20.43 -2.22
N ALA A 210 11.64 21.13 -1.89
CA ALA A 210 11.48 21.87 -0.63
C ALA A 210 10.88 21.04 0.52
N ASP A 211 11.48 19.88 0.79
CA ASP A 211 10.96 18.88 1.75
C ASP A 211 11.80 18.74 3.03
N ALA A 212 11.96 19.84 3.75
CA ALA A 212 12.68 19.86 5.03
C ALA A 212 12.13 18.81 6.04
N ASP A 213 10.83 18.50 5.98
CA ASP A 213 10.16 17.58 6.89
C ASP A 213 10.20 16.11 6.44
N ARG A 214 10.85 15.83 5.31
CA ARG A 214 10.94 14.49 4.69
C ARG A 214 9.54 13.86 4.55
N LEU A 215 8.58 14.67 4.12
CA LEU A 215 7.16 14.37 4.08
C LEU A 215 6.88 13.24 3.08
N GLN A 216 7.53 13.27 1.91
CA GLN A 216 7.37 12.21 0.90
C GLN A 216 7.81 10.84 1.45
N GLU A 217 8.96 10.77 2.14
CA GLU A 217 9.43 9.53 2.76
C GLU A 217 8.46 9.05 3.84
N ARG A 218 7.92 9.95 4.67
CA ARG A 218 6.95 9.59 5.71
C ARG A 218 5.66 9.03 5.12
N ILE A 219 5.16 9.62 4.04
CA ILE A 219 3.97 9.13 3.31
C ILE A 219 4.24 7.73 2.74
N LEU A 220 5.36 7.55 2.03
CA LEU A 220 5.74 6.25 1.46
C LEU A 220 5.95 5.16 2.51
N LEU A 221 6.57 5.49 3.66
CA LEU A 221 6.72 4.55 4.77
C LEU A 221 5.35 4.12 5.35
N ASN A 222 4.40 5.04 5.43
CA ASN A 222 3.04 4.71 5.86
C ASN A 222 2.30 3.87 4.81
N LEU A 223 2.45 4.16 3.52
CA LEU A 223 1.93 3.28 2.46
C LEU A 223 2.48 1.87 2.56
N ALA A 224 3.80 1.72 2.76
CA ALA A 224 4.40 0.41 2.97
C ALA A 224 3.81 -0.33 4.18
N ARG A 225 3.48 0.38 5.27
CA ARG A 225 2.77 -0.19 6.44
C ARG A 225 1.35 -0.62 6.08
N CYS A 226 0.59 0.23 5.38
CA CYS A 226 -0.76 -0.10 4.92
C CYS A 226 -0.76 -1.36 4.06
N MET A 227 0.13 -1.42 3.07
CA MET A 227 0.26 -2.57 2.17
C MET A 227 0.60 -3.86 2.93
N LEU A 228 1.50 -3.81 3.92
CA LEU A 228 1.77 -4.97 4.79
C LEU A 228 0.52 -5.39 5.57
N GLN A 229 -0.24 -4.44 6.13
CA GLN A 229 -1.47 -4.74 6.87
C GLN A 229 -2.57 -5.34 5.97
N LEU A 230 -2.72 -4.85 4.74
CA LEU A 230 -3.67 -5.36 3.74
C LEU A 230 -3.29 -6.76 3.25
N SER A 231 -1.99 -7.05 3.13
CA SER A 231 -1.50 -8.38 2.73
C SER A 231 -1.84 -9.51 3.72
N ASP A 232 -2.16 -9.15 4.97
CA ASP A 232 -2.64 -10.07 5.98
C ASP A 232 -4.17 -10.22 5.97
N LEU A 233 -4.91 -9.33 5.31
CA LEU A 233 -6.38 -9.37 5.22
C LEU A 233 -6.88 -10.07 3.96
N ASP A 234 -6.17 -9.88 2.86
CA ASP A 234 -6.56 -10.39 1.56
C ASP A 234 -5.50 -11.37 1.06
N ALA A 235 -5.77 -12.66 1.26
CA ALA A 235 -4.89 -13.72 0.83
C ALA A 235 -4.75 -13.81 -0.71
N ALA A 236 -5.77 -13.37 -1.46
CA ALA A 236 -5.74 -13.41 -2.93
C ALA A 236 -4.77 -12.37 -3.48
N ASN A 237 -4.84 -11.12 -3.00
CA ASN A 237 -3.94 -10.03 -3.43
C ASN A 237 -2.72 -9.84 -2.57
N ARG A 238 -2.49 -10.74 -1.61
CA ARG A 238 -1.30 -10.75 -0.77
C ARG A 238 -0.01 -10.49 -1.57
N PRO A 239 0.25 -11.15 -2.72
CA PRO A 239 1.47 -10.88 -3.49
C PRO A 239 1.50 -9.45 -4.07
N GLY A 240 0.36 -8.91 -4.50
CA GLY A 240 0.23 -7.55 -5.01
C GLY A 240 0.59 -6.52 -3.94
N TYR A 241 -0.06 -6.60 -2.78
CA TYR A 241 0.22 -5.71 -1.65
C TYR A 241 1.69 -5.80 -1.20
N LEU A 242 2.26 -7.00 -1.10
CA LEU A 242 3.66 -7.15 -0.71
C LEU A 242 4.63 -6.54 -1.75
N LYS A 243 4.33 -6.64 -3.05
CA LYS A 243 5.13 -5.96 -4.10
C LYS A 243 5.03 -4.44 -3.99
N SER A 244 3.83 -3.91 -3.74
CA SER A 244 3.61 -2.48 -3.49
C SER A 244 4.36 -1.98 -2.25
N ALA A 245 4.39 -2.78 -1.17
CA ALA A 245 5.19 -2.48 0.02
C ALA A 245 6.70 -2.43 -0.28
N VAL A 246 7.19 -3.35 -1.13
CA VAL A 246 8.58 -3.34 -1.59
C VAL A 246 8.88 -2.08 -2.41
N LEU A 247 8.00 -1.70 -3.34
CA LEU A 247 8.15 -0.50 -4.15
C LEU A 247 8.21 0.74 -3.28
N ALA A 248 7.23 0.96 -2.41
CA ALA A 248 7.18 2.12 -1.53
C ALA A 248 8.44 2.24 -0.65
N ALA A 249 8.87 1.15 -0.02
CA ALA A 249 10.09 1.16 0.79
C ALA A 249 11.36 1.36 -0.05
N THR A 250 11.37 0.89 -1.30
CA THR A 250 12.49 1.09 -2.23
C THR A 250 12.60 2.55 -2.67
N LEU A 251 11.47 3.23 -2.92
CA LEU A 251 11.44 4.66 -3.20
C LEU A 251 11.99 5.47 -2.02
N VAL A 252 11.63 5.12 -0.78
CA VAL A 252 12.20 5.77 0.43
C VAL A 252 13.71 5.62 0.49
N LEU A 253 14.24 4.45 0.14
CA LEU A 253 15.70 4.22 0.12
C LEU A 253 16.39 5.04 -0.97
N ALA A 254 15.78 5.16 -2.16
CA ALA A 254 16.29 6.02 -3.23
C ALA A 254 16.33 7.49 -2.79
N LEU A 255 15.22 8.01 -2.25
CA LEU A 255 15.13 9.37 -1.70
C LEU A 255 16.16 9.62 -0.59
N SER A 256 16.27 8.68 0.36
CA SER A 256 17.22 8.80 1.47
C SER A 256 18.66 8.84 0.97
N SER A 257 19.00 8.03 -0.04
CA SER A 257 20.34 8.00 -0.63
C SER A 257 20.67 9.31 -1.34
N PHE A 258 19.74 9.86 -2.12
CA PHE A 258 19.87 11.12 -2.84
C PHE A 258 20.12 12.30 -1.91
N ARG A 259 19.34 12.35 -0.84
CA ARG A 259 19.36 13.45 0.11
C ARG A 259 20.51 13.35 1.11
N SER A 260 21.06 12.15 1.32
CA SER A 260 22.24 11.99 2.18
C SER A 260 23.51 12.54 1.53
N SER A 261 23.62 12.57 0.21
CA SER A 261 24.75 13.22 -0.48
C SER A 261 24.75 14.75 -0.34
N GLU A 262 23.67 15.34 0.17
CA GLU A 262 23.53 16.80 0.34
C GLU A 262 23.81 17.28 1.79
N GLU A 263 23.79 16.38 2.79
CA GLU A 263 23.70 16.73 4.23
C GLU A 263 24.99 16.52 5.07
N ASP A 264 26.17 16.49 4.46
CA ASP A 264 27.43 16.02 5.10
C ASP A 264 28.06 16.90 6.21
N SER A 265 27.38 17.89 6.82
CA SER A 265 28.10 18.91 7.62
C SER A 265 27.98 18.92 9.16
N ASP A 266 27.03 18.25 9.85
CA ASP A 266 26.76 18.66 11.26
C ASP A 266 26.56 17.57 12.33
N GLY A 267 26.99 16.33 12.09
CA GLY A 267 27.14 15.29 13.14
C GLY A 267 25.87 14.84 13.89
N THR A 268 24.71 15.47 13.63
CA THR A 268 23.41 15.04 14.16
C THR A 268 22.88 13.87 13.33
N PRO A 269 22.24 12.85 13.94
CA PRO A 269 21.70 11.73 13.19
C PRO A 269 20.58 12.23 12.25
N SER A 270 20.91 12.32 10.96
CA SER A 270 19.98 12.81 9.95
C SER A 270 18.67 11.98 9.96
N PRO A 271 17.49 12.64 9.89
CA PRO A 271 16.20 11.96 9.69
C PRO A 271 16.22 10.93 8.55
N ALA A 272 17.05 11.15 7.52
CA ALA A 272 17.24 10.22 6.40
C ALA A 272 17.73 8.84 6.86
N LYS A 273 18.60 8.77 7.87
CA LYS A 273 19.08 7.50 8.44
C LYS A 273 17.95 6.72 9.08
N LYS A 274 17.08 7.38 9.85
CA LYS A 274 15.93 6.72 10.50
C LYS A 274 14.91 6.23 9.49
N HIS A 275 14.64 7.01 8.45
CA HIS A 275 13.73 6.63 7.37
C HIS A 275 14.26 5.45 6.56
N SER A 276 15.54 5.46 6.18
CA SER A 276 16.17 4.33 5.48
C SER A 276 16.15 3.04 6.31
N GLN A 277 16.48 3.11 7.61
CA GLN A 277 16.36 1.96 8.53
C GLN A 277 14.93 1.42 8.60
N THR A 278 13.93 2.31 8.72
CA THR A 278 12.52 1.92 8.72
C THR A 278 12.13 1.26 7.40
N ALA A 279 12.58 1.79 6.27
CA ALA A 279 12.33 1.24 4.94
C ALA A 279 12.94 -0.16 4.79
N LEU A 280 14.18 -0.39 5.24
CA LEU A 280 14.82 -1.72 5.24
C LEU A 280 14.00 -2.74 6.04
N VAL A 281 13.46 -2.34 7.20
CA VAL A 281 12.61 -3.21 8.03
C VAL A 281 11.33 -3.59 7.28
N LEU A 282 10.64 -2.62 6.70
CA LEU A 282 9.37 -2.84 6.00
C LEU A 282 9.59 -3.69 4.73
N ARG A 283 10.63 -3.38 3.96
CA ARG A 283 10.99 -4.12 2.74
C ARG A 283 11.44 -5.55 3.04
N CYS A 284 12.24 -5.75 4.10
CA CYS A 284 12.60 -7.08 4.58
C CYS A 284 11.36 -7.91 4.93
N LYS A 285 10.39 -7.32 5.65
CA LYS A 285 9.12 -8.00 5.98
C LYS A 285 8.34 -8.36 4.73
N ALA A 286 8.27 -7.46 3.75
CA ALA A 286 7.59 -7.70 2.49
C ALA A 286 8.26 -8.84 1.67
N TYR A 287 9.59 -8.79 1.51
CA TYR A 287 10.35 -9.87 0.86
C TYR A 287 10.21 -11.22 1.57
N THR A 288 10.17 -11.21 2.90
CA THR A 288 9.88 -12.40 3.71
C THR A 288 8.50 -12.97 3.40
N GLY A 289 7.49 -12.10 3.25
CA GLY A 289 6.13 -12.51 2.86
C GLY A 289 6.03 -13.06 1.44
N LEU A 290 6.92 -12.61 0.53
CA LEU A 290 7.05 -13.08 -0.85
C LEU A 290 7.99 -14.29 -1.01
N SER A 291 8.52 -14.83 0.09
CA SER A 291 9.55 -15.89 0.09
C SER A 291 10.80 -15.53 -0.73
N ARG A 292 11.14 -14.24 -0.86
CA ARG A 292 12.35 -13.74 -1.51
C ARG A 292 13.50 -13.69 -0.50
N TRP A 293 13.93 -14.88 -0.07
CA TRP A 293 14.85 -15.06 1.06
C TRP A 293 16.20 -14.35 0.91
N LYS A 294 16.77 -14.32 -0.31
CA LYS A 294 18.05 -13.64 -0.58
C LYS A 294 17.93 -12.13 -0.32
N ASN A 295 16.89 -11.50 -0.85
CA ASN A 295 16.62 -10.07 -0.68
C ASN A 295 16.31 -9.71 0.78
N ALA A 296 15.46 -10.49 1.46
CA ALA A 296 15.14 -10.26 2.87
C ALA A 296 16.40 -10.33 3.77
N ARG A 297 17.30 -11.29 3.53
CA ARG A 297 18.58 -11.36 4.25
C ARG A 297 19.48 -10.16 3.94
N SER A 298 19.50 -9.72 2.69
CA SER A 298 20.29 -8.55 2.27
C SER A 298 19.86 -7.31 3.05
N ASP A 299 18.56 -7.03 3.10
CA ASP A 299 18.01 -5.87 3.83
C ASP A 299 18.31 -5.96 5.33
N ALA A 300 18.15 -7.15 5.94
CA ALA A 300 18.43 -7.33 7.35
C ALA A 300 19.93 -7.18 7.70
N ARG A 301 20.84 -7.62 6.81
CA ARG A 301 22.29 -7.39 6.96
C ARG A 301 22.65 -5.92 6.78
N GLN A 302 22.04 -5.25 5.81
CA GLN A 302 22.22 -3.82 5.60
C GLN A 302 21.76 -3.01 6.82
N LEU A 303 20.67 -3.44 7.48
CA LEU A 303 20.21 -2.82 8.72
C LEU A 303 21.23 -2.96 9.86
N VAL A 304 21.85 -4.14 10.03
CA VAL A 304 22.96 -4.34 10.98
C VAL A 304 24.13 -3.41 10.64
N ALA A 305 24.55 -3.37 9.37
CA ALA A 305 25.64 -2.50 8.92
C ALA A 305 25.35 -1.00 9.12
N SER A 306 24.08 -0.58 9.10
CA SER A 306 23.66 0.80 9.33
C SER A 306 23.67 1.23 10.81
N GLY A 307 23.96 0.31 11.74
CA GLY A 307 24.04 0.56 13.18
C GLY A 307 22.82 0.14 13.98
N ASP A 308 21.82 -0.53 13.38
CA ASP A 308 20.70 -1.14 14.12
C ASP A 308 20.87 -2.67 14.19
N GLU A 309 21.91 -3.08 14.91
CA GLU A 309 22.30 -4.48 15.07
C GLU A 309 21.19 -5.32 15.71
N LYS A 310 20.49 -4.77 16.71
CA LYS A 310 19.43 -5.47 17.44
C LYS A 310 18.24 -5.78 16.52
N GLN A 311 17.75 -4.80 15.77
CA GLN A 311 16.61 -5.01 14.87
C GLN A 311 17.01 -5.87 13.67
N GLY A 312 18.19 -5.63 13.09
CA GLY A 312 18.73 -6.41 11.97
C GLY A 312 18.92 -7.89 12.32
N SER A 313 19.52 -8.20 13.47
CA SER A 313 19.71 -9.58 13.95
C SER A 313 18.37 -10.27 14.23
N LYS A 314 17.40 -9.55 14.82
CA LYS A 314 16.05 -10.07 15.02
C LYS A 314 15.37 -10.42 13.69
N LEU A 315 15.50 -9.58 12.67
CA LEU A 315 14.93 -9.85 11.34
C LEU A 315 15.61 -11.05 10.67
N LEU A 316 16.94 -11.17 10.76
CA LEU A 316 17.67 -12.34 10.25
C LEU A 316 17.15 -13.64 10.87
N ALA A 317 16.97 -13.69 12.18
CA ALA A 317 16.43 -14.86 12.86
C ALA A 317 15.00 -15.21 12.38
N VAL A 318 14.14 -14.20 12.17
CA VAL A 318 12.78 -14.40 11.62
C VAL A 318 12.82 -14.95 10.20
N VAL A 319 13.69 -14.41 9.35
CA VAL A 319 13.87 -14.86 7.95
C VAL A 319 14.31 -16.32 7.90
N GLU A 320 15.34 -16.69 8.68
CA GLU A 320 15.83 -18.07 8.72
C GLU A 320 14.79 -19.05 9.25
N ARG A 321 14.07 -18.67 10.31
CA ARG A 321 12.98 -19.50 10.86
C ARG A 321 11.89 -19.74 9.83
N LYS A 322 11.41 -18.69 9.14
CA LYS A 322 10.35 -18.83 8.12
C LYS A 322 10.80 -19.65 6.92
N LYS A 323 12.03 -19.44 6.44
CA LYS A 323 12.63 -20.24 5.37
C LYS A 323 12.71 -21.72 5.75
N ALA A 324 13.15 -22.03 6.97
CA ALA A 324 13.22 -23.41 7.45
C ALA A 324 11.83 -24.06 7.56
N THR A 325 10.82 -23.32 8.05
CA THR A 325 9.43 -23.80 8.10
C THR A 325 8.88 -24.07 6.70
N GLN A 326 9.07 -23.15 5.74
CA GLN A 326 8.62 -23.35 4.36
C GLN A 326 9.29 -24.59 3.74
N SER A 327 10.61 -24.73 3.88
CA SER A 327 11.32 -25.90 3.34
C SER A 327 10.83 -27.23 3.93
N LYS A 328 10.43 -27.26 5.22
CA LYS A 328 9.81 -28.45 5.82
C LYS A 328 8.43 -28.73 5.23
N GLN A 329 7.62 -27.70 5.00
CA GLN A 329 6.30 -27.83 4.37
C GLN A 329 6.41 -28.29 2.92
N ASP A 330 7.31 -27.70 2.13
CA ASP A 330 7.55 -28.07 0.73
C ASP A 330 8.02 -29.53 0.62
N LYS A 331 8.92 -29.96 1.51
CA LYS A 331 9.36 -31.37 1.58
C LYS A 331 8.22 -32.32 1.93
N LYS A 332 7.30 -31.91 2.82
CA LYS A 332 6.13 -32.71 3.19
C LYS A 332 5.17 -32.83 2.00
N LEU A 333 4.86 -31.70 1.37
CA LEU A 333 3.99 -31.63 0.19
C LEU A 333 4.56 -32.47 -0.97
N ALA A 334 5.86 -32.36 -1.24
CA ALA A 334 6.51 -33.16 -2.28
C ALA A 334 6.34 -34.67 -2.04
N LYS A 335 6.51 -35.14 -0.80
CA LYS A 335 6.28 -36.56 -0.44
C LYS A 335 4.82 -36.98 -0.63
N GLU A 336 3.87 -36.12 -0.27
CA GLU A 336 2.44 -36.40 -0.46
C GLU A 336 2.07 -36.48 -1.94
N ILE A 337 2.58 -35.55 -2.76
CA ILE A 337 2.39 -35.58 -4.22
C ILE A 337 3.00 -36.86 -4.82
N CYS A 338 4.22 -37.26 -4.43
CA CYS A 338 4.82 -38.50 -4.92
C CYS A 338 3.95 -39.73 -4.58
N LYS A 339 3.42 -39.82 -3.35
CA LYS A 339 2.52 -40.91 -2.95
C LYS A 339 1.21 -40.92 -3.75
N LEU A 340 0.64 -39.74 -4.02
CA LEU A 340 -0.57 -39.62 -4.84
C LEU A 340 -0.31 -40.08 -6.27
N VAL A 341 0.82 -39.70 -6.87
CA VAL A 341 1.22 -40.13 -8.21
C VAL A 341 1.46 -41.64 -8.25
N GLU A 342 2.17 -42.21 -7.27
CA GLU A 342 2.38 -43.66 -7.15
C GLU A 342 1.04 -44.41 -7.03
N SER A 343 0.13 -43.93 -6.18
CA SER A 343 -1.18 -44.54 -5.99
C SER A 343 -2.03 -44.50 -7.26
N ALA A 344 -2.05 -43.36 -7.96
CA ALA A 344 -2.76 -43.22 -9.23
C ALA A 344 -2.16 -44.10 -10.34
N THR A 345 -0.82 -44.22 -10.38
CA THR A 345 -0.10 -45.04 -11.36
C THR A 345 -0.41 -46.53 -11.14
N ASN A 346 -0.43 -46.98 -9.89
CA ASN A 346 -0.78 -48.37 -9.55
C ASN A 346 -2.24 -48.68 -9.88
N ALA A 347 -3.18 -47.79 -9.53
CA ALA A 347 -4.60 -47.98 -9.86
C ALA A 347 -4.86 -48.06 -11.37
N ALA A 348 -4.15 -47.27 -12.17
CA ALA A 348 -4.24 -47.33 -13.64
C ALA A 348 -3.71 -48.65 -14.20
N ARG A 349 -2.65 -49.21 -13.59
CA ARG A 349 -2.09 -50.51 -13.97
C ARG A 349 -3.08 -51.64 -13.67
N ASP A 350 -3.66 -51.66 -12.47
CA ASP A 350 -4.60 -52.68 -12.03
C ASP A 350 -5.92 -52.64 -12.84
N GLY A 351 -6.37 -51.45 -13.25
CA GLY A 351 -7.54 -51.29 -14.12
C GLY A 351 -7.34 -51.76 -15.57
N SER A 352 -6.09 -51.87 -16.04
CA SER A 352 -5.78 -52.33 -17.40
C SER A 352 -5.80 -53.86 -17.56
N GLU A 353 -5.67 -54.61 -16.47
CA GLU A 353 -5.73 -56.09 -16.49
C GLU A 353 -7.18 -56.62 -16.42
N ALA A 354 -8.17 -55.77 -16.16
CA ALA A 354 -9.56 -56.17 -15.95
C ALA A 354 -10.44 -56.28 -17.22
N ASN A 355 -9.88 -56.09 -18.44
CA ASN A 355 -10.66 -56.24 -19.67
C ASN A 355 -9.94 -57.07 -20.74
N PRO A 356 -9.73 -58.39 -20.54
CA PRO A 356 -9.51 -59.28 -21.66
C PRO A 356 -10.84 -59.39 -22.40
N LEU A 357 -10.97 -58.64 -23.51
CA LEU A 357 -12.00 -58.85 -24.52
C LEU A 357 -12.06 -60.35 -24.85
N ARG A 358 -13.05 -61.03 -24.27
CA ARG A 358 -13.54 -62.31 -24.78
C ARG A 358 -14.27 -61.98 -26.09
N TYR A 359 -13.53 -62.05 -27.20
CA TYR A 359 -14.11 -62.25 -28.53
C TYR A 359 -14.29 -63.73 -28.81
#